data_AF-A0A841EK85-F1
#
_entry.id   AF-A0A841EK85-F1
#
_cell.length_a   1.000
_cell.length_b   1.000
_cell.length_c   1.000
_cell.angle_alpha   90.00
_cell.angle_beta   90.00
_cell.angle_gamma   90.00
#
_symmetry.space_group_name_H-M   'P 1'
#
loop_
_entity.id
_entity.type
_entity.pdbx_description
1 polymer ?
#
loop_
_entity_poly.entity_id
_entity_poly.type
_entity_poly.pdbx_seq_one_letter_code
_entity_poly.pdbx_strand_id
1 'polypeptide(L)'
;MHQESKFLVFKDTPEDLDLGNFLTLTFYLVDELYQTLQYLVTRSGPTPFFSDSEVICLNLVGQMVFDSEKAWHGYVKKNYKHLFPRLLKRSRYHRKCKDLHRIAEATNY
;
A
#
# COMPACT_ATOMS: atom_id res chain seq x y z
N MET A 1 -21.69 -16.05 -0.04
CA MET A 1 -22.24 -15.46 1.19
C MET A 1 -21.09 -15.05 2.15
N HIS A 2 -20.16 -14.22 1.67
CA HIS A 2 -18.95 -13.80 2.44
C HIS A 2 -18.56 -12.32 2.24
N GLN A 3 -19.38 -11.55 1.52
CA GLN A 3 -19.06 -10.16 1.14
C GLN A 3 -19.72 -9.13 2.07
N GLU A 4 -20.83 -9.48 2.72
CA GLU A 4 -21.57 -8.56 3.60
C GLU A 4 -20.87 -8.29 4.94
N SER A 5 -20.08 -9.25 5.44
CA SER A 5 -19.41 -9.17 6.74
C SER A 5 -18.37 -8.05 6.81
N LYS A 6 -17.75 -7.72 5.67
CA LYS A 6 -16.67 -6.74 5.59
C LYS A 6 -17.18 -5.31 5.45
N PHE A 7 -18.37 -5.13 4.87
CA PHE A 7 -19.02 -3.83 4.73
C PHE A 7 -19.65 -3.36 6.04
N LEU A 8 -20.10 -4.29 6.90
CA LEU A 8 -20.66 -3.97 8.22
C LEU A 8 -19.64 -3.37 9.21
N VAL A 9 -18.34 -3.58 8.99
CA VAL A 9 -17.26 -2.93 9.78
C VAL A 9 -17.23 -1.42 9.53
N PHE A 10 -17.73 -0.95 8.39
CA PHE A 10 -17.74 0.48 8.03
C PHE A 10 -18.99 1.23 8.53
N LYS A 11 -19.89 0.56 9.26
CA LYS A 11 -21.15 1.17 9.69
C LYS A 11 -20.99 2.13 10.88
N ASP A 12 -19.85 2.11 11.54
CA ASP A 12 -19.43 3.09 12.54
C ASP A 12 -18.46 4.08 11.88
N THR A 13 -18.99 5.08 11.18
CA THR A 13 -18.19 6.22 10.71
C THR A 13 -17.59 6.93 11.94
N PRO A 14 -16.26 6.92 12.15
CA PRO A 14 -15.65 7.75 13.15
C PRO A 14 -15.73 9.19 12.62
N GLU A 15 -16.15 10.12 13.45
CA GLU A 15 -16.34 11.53 13.11
C GLU A 15 -15.08 12.25 12.59
N ASP A 16 -13.91 11.61 12.57
CA ASP A 16 -12.72 12.06 11.82
C ASP A 16 -11.91 10.85 11.31
N LEU A 17 -11.85 10.64 9.99
CA LEU A 17 -10.92 9.67 9.40
C LEU A 17 -9.51 10.30 9.37
N ASP A 18 -8.75 10.11 10.45
CA ASP A 18 -7.35 10.51 10.44
C ASP A 18 -6.54 9.71 9.40
N LEU A 19 -5.38 10.25 9.02
CA LEU A 19 -4.53 9.63 8.01
C LEU A 19 -4.01 8.24 8.41
N GLY A 20 -3.89 7.95 9.72
CA GLY A 20 -3.49 6.62 10.20
C GLY A 20 -4.56 5.57 9.95
N ASN A 21 -5.81 5.89 10.23
CA ASN A 21 -6.97 5.06 9.92
C ASN A 21 -7.12 4.91 8.40
N PHE A 22 -6.94 6.00 7.64
CA PHE A 22 -6.97 5.93 6.18
C PHE A 22 -5.87 5.02 5.61
N LEU A 23 -4.64 5.09 6.14
CA LEU A 23 -3.54 4.19 5.75
C LEU A 23 -3.87 2.72 6.07
N THR A 24 -4.46 2.46 7.23
CA THR A 24 -4.83 1.11 7.67
C THR A 24 -5.92 0.51 6.79
N LEU A 25 -6.97 1.27 6.51
CA LEU A 25 -8.06 0.85 5.61
C LEU A 25 -7.55 0.65 4.18
N THR A 26 -6.75 1.59 3.68
CA THR A 26 -6.16 1.48 2.33
C THR A 26 -5.29 0.23 2.24
N PHE A 27 -4.44 -0.03 3.25
CA PHE A 27 -3.61 -1.22 3.27
C PHE A 27 -4.46 -2.49 3.23
N TYR A 28 -5.52 -2.58 4.03
CA TYR A 28 -6.39 -3.75 4.07
C TYR A 28 -7.07 -4.02 2.72
N LEU A 29 -7.57 -2.99 2.05
CA LEU A 29 -8.19 -3.10 0.72
C LEU A 29 -7.16 -3.51 -0.34
N VAL A 30 -5.99 -2.87 -0.33
CA VAL A 30 -4.89 -3.17 -1.24
C VAL A 30 -4.38 -4.59 -1.04
N ASP A 31 -4.22 -5.04 0.21
CA ASP A 31 -3.70 -6.36 0.50
C ASP A 31 -4.67 -7.45 0.08
N GLU A 32 -5.97 -7.28 0.32
CA GLU A 32 -6.98 -8.21 -0.20
C GLU A 32 -6.96 -8.28 -1.73
N LEU A 33 -6.94 -7.13 -2.42
CA LEU A 33 -6.88 -7.10 -3.88
C LEU A 33 -5.58 -7.74 -4.38
N TYR A 34 -4.44 -7.38 -3.79
CA TYR A 34 -3.13 -7.90 -4.20
C TYR A 34 -3.04 -9.41 -4.01
N GLN A 35 -3.60 -9.96 -2.92
CA GLN A 35 -3.65 -11.41 -2.72
C GLN A 35 -4.39 -12.14 -3.84
N THR A 36 -5.41 -11.53 -4.45
CA THR A 36 -6.11 -12.10 -5.62
C THR A 36 -5.29 -12.01 -6.91
N LEU A 37 -4.41 -11.02 -7.04
CA LEU A 37 -3.63 -10.74 -8.26
C LEU A 37 -2.17 -11.22 -8.18
N GLN A 38 -1.69 -11.64 -7.01
CA GLN A 38 -0.26 -11.94 -6.77
C GLN A 38 0.32 -12.99 -7.72
N TYR A 39 -0.52 -13.88 -8.28
CA TYR A 39 -0.10 -14.89 -9.25
C TYR A 39 0.39 -14.27 -10.58
N LEU A 40 -0.05 -13.05 -10.90
CA LEU A 40 0.43 -12.28 -12.05
C LEU A 40 1.81 -11.67 -11.80
N VAL A 41 2.20 -11.52 -10.53
CA VAL A 41 3.47 -10.93 -10.12
C VAL A 41 4.49 -12.03 -9.89
N THR A 42 5.14 -12.48 -10.97
CA THR A 42 6.24 -13.45 -10.85
C THR A 42 7.54 -12.73 -10.48
N ARG A 43 8.11 -13.08 -9.31
CA ARG A 43 9.41 -12.58 -8.86
C ARG A 43 10.29 -13.72 -8.39
N SER A 44 11.51 -13.78 -8.91
CA SER A 44 12.55 -14.69 -8.41
C SER A 44 13.26 -14.07 -7.21
N GLY A 45 13.49 -14.87 -6.18
CA GLY A 45 14.26 -14.48 -5.00
C GLY A 45 13.48 -14.54 -3.67
N PRO A 46 14.12 -14.16 -2.56
CA PRO A 46 13.52 -14.25 -1.23
C PRO A 46 12.36 -13.26 -1.07
N THR A 47 11.37 -13.66 -0.25
CA THR A 47 10.24 -12.80 0.11
C THR A 47 10.73 -11.45 0.63
N PRO A 48 10.27 -10.33 0.06
CA PRO A 48 10.76 -9.02 0.46
C PRO A 48 10.32 -8.69 1.89
N PHE A 49 11.21 -8.09 2.68
CA PHE A 49 10.90 -7.64 4.05
C PHE A 49 9.76 -6.61 4.13
N PHE A 50 9.52 -5.91 3.02
CA PHE A 50 8.45 -4.94 2.85
C PHE A 50 7.62 -5.42 1.66
N SER A 51 6.34 -5.74 1.88
CA SER A 51 5.48 -6.41 0.92
C SER A 51 5.15 -5.50 -0.26
N ASP A 52 4.60 -6.07 -1.33
CA ASP A 52 4.12 -5.27 -2.46
C ASP A 52 2.83 -4.54 -2.10
N SER A 53 1.95 -5.13 -1.28
CA SER A 53 0.78 -4.44 -0.71
C SER A 53 1.18 -3.18 0.07
N GLU A 54 2.24 -3.23 0.88
CA GLU A 54 2.75 -2.04 1.60
C GLU A 54 3.28 -0.97 0.63
N VAL A 55 3.95 -1.36 -0.45
CA VAL A 55 4.44 -0.42 -1.48
C VAL A 55 3.27 0.23 -2.21
N ILE A 56 2.29 -0.56 -2.64
CA ILE A 56 1.11 -0.09 -3.36
C ILE A 56 0.30 0.86 -2.47
N CYS A 57 0.04 0.47 -1.22
CA CYS A 57 -0.66 1.30 -0.24
C CYS A 57 0.01 2.66 -0.08
N LEU A 58 1.32 2.70 0.22
CA LEU A 58 2.03 3.97 0.40
C LEU A 58 2.10 4.78 -0.89
N ASN A 59 2.22 4.14 -2.04
CA ASN A 59 2.30 4.84 -3.31
C ASN A 59 0.95 5.49 -3.66
N LEU A 60 -0.16 4.77 -3.49
CA LEU A 60 -1.51 5.29 -3.69
C LEU A 60 -1.82 6.46 -2.76
N VAL A 61 -1.65 6.29 -1.45
CA VAL A 61 -1.92 7.37 -0.48
C VAL A 61 -1.00 8.56 -0.70
N GLY A 62 0.27 8.31 -1.02
CA GLY A 62 1.23 9.37 -1.30
C GLY A 62 0.83 10.26 -2.47
N GLN A 63 0.33 9.67 -3.57
CA GLN A 63 -0.13 10.41 -4.74
C GLN A 63 -1.37 11.27 -4.46
N MET A 64 -2.21 10.88 -3.49
CA MET A 64 -3.42 11.62 -3.15
C MET A 64 -3.15 12.79 -2.19
N VAL A 65 -2.15 12.67 -1.33
CA VAL A 65 -1.96 13.59 -0.18
C VAL A 65 -0.74 14.51 -0.34
N PHE A 66 0.23 14.18 -1.20
CA PHE A 66 1.46 14.94 -1.36
C PHE A 66 1.89 15.07 -2.82
N ASP A 67 2.36 16.26 -3.21
CA ASP A 67 2.95 16.51 -4.54
C ASP A 67 4.36 15.91 -4.71
N SER A 68 4.95 15.41 -3.63
CA SER A 68 6.33 14.90 -3.63
C SER A 68 6.46 13.57 -2.89
N GLU A 69 6.85 12.52 -3.62
CA GLU A 69 7.21 11.21 -3.07
C GLU A 69 8.28 11.34 -1.97
N LYS A 70 9.21 12.30 -2.12
CA LYS A 70 10.26 12.56 -1.13
C LYS A 70 9.66 13.09 0.18
N ALA A 71 8.78 14.08 0.10
CA ALA A 71 8.14 14.67 1.26
C ALA A 71 7.25 13.64 1.96
N TRP A 72 6.45 12.91 1.17
CA TRP A 72 5.61 11.83 1.65
C TRP A 72 6.41 10.75 2.38
N HIS A 73 7.47 10.21 1.77
CA HIS A 73 8.31 9.17 2.37
C HIS A 73 8.93 9.63 3.70
N GLY A 74 9.40 10.88 3.75
CA GLY A 74 9.92 11.49 4.97
C GLY A 74 8.86 11.62 6.07
N TYR A 75 7.65 12.03 5.70
CA TYR A 75 6.51 12.18 6.60
C TYR A 75 6.06 10.83 7.18
N VAL A 76 5.90 9.80 6.35
CA VAL A 76 5.57 8.43 6.79
C VAL A 76 6.64 7.89 7.73
N LYS A 77 7.92 8.05 7.38
CA LYS A 77 9.03 7.60 8.20
C LYS A 77 9.03 8.24 9.60
N LYS A 78 8.60 9.50 9.71
CA LYS A 78 8.55 10.24 10.97
C LYS A 78 7.33 9.87 11.82
N ASN A 79 6.15 9.80 11.21
CA ASN A 79 4.88 9.77 11.95
C ASN A 79 4.22 8.37 11.97
N TYR A 80 4.45 7.53 10.96
CA TYR A 80 3.74 6.27 10.76
C TYR A 80 4.68 5.06 10.68
N LYS A 81 5.88 5.17 11.25
CA LYS A 81 6.84 4.05 11.33
C LYS A 81 6.29 2.85 12.10
N HIS A 82 5.35 3.07 13.03
CA HIS A 82 4.69 2.00 13.76
C HIS A 82 3.77 1.15 12.86
N LEU A 83 3.15 1.76 11.83
CA LEU A 83 2.36 1.04 10.81
C LEU A 83 3.26 0.35 9.79
N PHE A 84 4.42 0.95 9.47
CA PHE A 84 5.38 0.44 8.48
C PHE A 84 6.76 0.22 9.11
N PRO A 85 6.92 -0.74 10.05
CA PRO A 85 8.15 -0.90 10.81
C PRO A 85 9.37 -1.25 9.94
N ARG A 86 9.12 -1.87 8.79
CA ARG A 86 10.13 -2.29 7.81
C ARG A 86 10.22 -1.37 6.59
N LEU A 87 9.77 -0.12 6.73
CA LEU A 87 9.77 0.88 5.65
C LEU A 87 11.12 0.93 4.92
N LEU A 88 11.07 0.72 3.61
CA LEU A 88 12.26 0.72 2.77
C LEU A 88 12.95 2.09 2.73
N LYS A 89 14.27 2.07 2.50
CA LYS A 89 15.00 3.28 2.09
C LYS A 89 14.35 3.83 0.80
N ARG A 90 14.26 5.16 0.68
CA ARG A 90 13.59 5.83 -0.45
C ARG A 90 13.99 5.30 -1.83
N SER A 91 15.28 5.08 -2.08
CA SER A 91 15.76 4.55 -3.37
C SER A 91 15.34 3.10 -3.66
N ARG A 92 15.10 2.29 -2.63
CA ARG A 92 14.54 0.93 -2.76
C ARG A 92 13.03 1.00 -2.95
N TYR A 93 12.36 1.85 -2.18
CA TYR A 93 10.93 2.13 -2.32
C TYR A 93 10.58 2.58 -3.75
N HIS A 94 11.24 3.62 -4.26
CA HIS A 94 11.02 4.16 -5.60
C HIS A 94 11.23 3.09 -6.70
N ARG A 95 12.26 2.24 -6.56
CA ARG A 95 12.49 1.12 -7.48
C ARG A 95 11.33 0.12 -7.45
N LYS A 96 10.87 -0.29 -6.27
CA LYS A 96 9.72 -1.19 -6.15
C LYS A 96 8.45 -0.60 -6.76
N CYS A 97 8.19 0.70 -6.59
CA CYS A 97 7.06 1.37 -7.24
C CYS A 97 7.15 1.25 -8.77
N LYS A 98 8.32 1.55 -9.34
CA LYS A 98 8.54 1.41 -10.80
C LYS A 98 8.38 -0.02 -11.28
N ASP A 99 8.91 -0.99 -10.55
CA ASP A 99 8.81 -2.41 -10.93
C ASP A 99 7.35 -2.89 -10.90
N LEU A 100 6.55 -2.47 -9.90
CA LEU A 100 5.12 -2.79 -9.83
C LEU A 100 4.32 -2.11 -10.94
N HIS A 101 4.60 -0.85 -11.27
CA HIS A 101 3.95 -0.18 -12.39
C HIS A 101 4.20 -0.89 -13.73
N ARG A 102 5.45 -1.31 -14.00
CA ARG A 102 5.77 -2.07 -15.21
C ARG A 102 5.01 -3.40 -15.30
N ILE A 103 4.86 -4.09 -14.17
CA ILE A 103 4.11 -5.36 -14.12
C ILE A 103 2.63 -5.09 -14.44
N ALA A 104 2.04 -4.05 -13.83
CA ALA A 104 0.66 -3.67 -14.09
C ALA A 104 0.41 -3.30 -15.57
N GLU A 105 1.33 -2.53 -16.17
CA GLU A 105 1.29 -2.20 -17.61
C GLU A 105 1.40 -3.45 -18.49
N ALA A 106 2.27 -4.39 -18.13
CA ALA A 106 2.46 -5.64 -18.86
C ALA A 106 1.32 -6.66 -18.67
N THR A 107 0.44 -6.49 -17.69
CA THR A 107 -0.73 -7.37 -17.49
C THR A 107 -2.00 -6.87 -18.18
N ASN A 108 -2.02 -5.64 -18.69
CA ASN A 108 -3.18 -5.03 -19.36
C ASN A 108 -3.38 -5.48 -20.83
N TYR A 109 -3.15 -6.77 -21.12
CA TYR A 109 -3.42 -7.38 -22.43
C TYR A 109 -4.89 -7.77 -22.60
#